data_AF-A0A3B0BS81-F1
#
_entry.id   AF-A0A3B0BS81-F1
#
_cell.length_a   1.000
_cell.length_b   1.000
_cell.length_c   1.000
_cell.angle_alpha   90.00
_cell.angle_beta   90.00
_cell.angle_gamma   90.00
#
_symmetry.space_group_name_H-M   'P 1'
#
loop_
_entity.id
_entity.type
_entity.pdbx_description
1 polymer ?
#
loop_
_entity_poly.entity_id
_entity_poly.type
_entity_poly.pdbx_seq_one_letter_code
_entity_poly.pdbx_strand_id
1 'polypeptide(L)' 'MVEVKVVTGQDRYAGARTETLFIDGQEWMSAGPLCECPEDAILERDLLGPSDFASLLESFLKEHRGKKVRFVYEDKEEEE' A
#
# COMPACT_ATOMS: atom_id res chain seq x y z
N MET A 1 -2.74 4.37 20.33
CA MET A 1 -3.19 4.81 19.00
C MET A 1 -2.24 4.18 18.01
N VAL A 2 -2.74 3.61 16.92
CA VAL A 2 -1.93 3.05 15.83
C VAL A 2 -1.89 4.07 14.72
N GLU A 3 -0.71 4.36 14.21
CA GLU A 3 -0.55 5.24 13.05
C GLU A 3 -0.46 4.37 11.80
N VAL A 4 -1.32 4.67 10.83
CA VAL A 4 -1.33 4.05 9.51
C VAL A 4 -0.98 5.14 8.52
N LYS A 5 0.18 5.03 7.90
CA LYS A 5 0.67 6.00 6.93
C LYS A 5 0.41 5.50 5.52
N VAL A 6 -0.16 6.36 4.69
CA VAL A 6 -0.37 6.13 3.25
C VAL A 6 0.51 7.11 2.52
N VAL A 7 1.51 6.60 1.81
CA VAL A 7 2.42 7.40 0.99
C VAL A 7 1.97 7.30 -0.45
N THR A 8 1.58 8.43 -1.05
CA THR A 8 1.29 8.53 -2.48
C THR A 8 2.55 8.92 -3.21
N GLY A 9 2.92 8.19 -4.26
CA GLY A 9 4.03 8.55 -5.14
C GLY A 9 3.60 8.57 -6.61
N GLN A 10 4.60 8.76 -7.46
CA GLN A 10 4.46 8.57 -8.90
C GLN A 10 5.47 7.53 -9.36
N ASP A 11 4.98 6.62 -10.19
CA ASP A 11 5.83 5.67 -10.90
C ASP A 11 6.56 6.36 -12.05
N ARG A 12 7.76 5.87 -12.35
CA ARG A 12 8.59 6.39 -13.44
C ARG A 12 7.95 6.14 -14.80
N TYR A 13 7.11 5.11 -14.90
CA TYR A 13 6.37 4.77 -16.10
C TYR A 13 5.04 5.52 -16.13
N ALA A 14 4.90 6.38 -17.14
CA ALA A 14 3.70 7.19 -17.41
C ALA A 14 3.27 8.18 -16.29
N GLY A 15 4.11 8.42 -15.27
CA GLY A 15 3.75 9.29 -14.14
C GLY A 15 2.55 8.76 -13.35
N ALA A 16 2.32 7.45 -13.41
CA ALA A 16 1.13 6.84 -12.85
C ALA A 16 1.23 6.74 -11.32
N ARG A 17 0.09 6.91 -10.65
CA ARG A 17 0.04 7.00 -9.18
C ARG A 17 0.45 5.67 -8.54
N THR A 18 1.27 5.76 -7.50
CA THR A 18 1.57 4.64 -6.58
C THR A 18 1.06 4.96 -5.19
N GLU A 19 0.68 3.94 -4.43
CA GLU A 19 0.28 4.09 -3.03
C GLU A 19 0.90 2.99 -2.17
N THR A 20 1.57 3.37 -1.09
CA THR A 20 2.20 2.43 -0.15
C THR A 20 1.64 2.63 1.26
N LEU A 21 1.22 1.54 1.88
CA LEU A 21 0.65 1.49 3.23
C LEU A 21 1.71 1.03 4.23
N PHE A 22 1.93 1.85 5.26
CA PHE A 22 2.78 1.54 6.39
C PHE A 22 1.94 1.45 7.67
N ILE A 23 2.18 0.41 8.47
CA ILE A 23 1.59 0.23 9.80
C ILE A 23 2.74 0.09 10.78
N ASP A 24 2.79 0.93 11.81
CA ASP A 24 3.89 0.98 12.78
C ASP A 24 5.29 1.11 12.12
N GLY A 25 5.35 1.81 10.98
CA GLY A 25 6.58 2.06 10.23
C GLY A 25 7.04 0.90 9.32
N GLN A 26 6.35 -0.24 9.33
CA GLN A 26 6.60 -1.36 8.42
C GLN A 26 5.72 -1.23 7.17
N GLU A 27 6.30 -1.42 5.99
CA GLU A 27 5.56 -1.55 4.74
C GLU A 27 4.76 -2.85 4.73
N TRP A 28 3.46 -2.75 4.51
CA TRP A 28 2.56 -3.91 4.44
C TRP A 28 2.03 -4.16 3.04
N MET A 29 1.83 -3.09 2.28
CA MET A 29 1.12 -3.15 1.01
C MET A 29 1.59 -2.01 0.13
N SER A 30 1.89 -2.29 -1.13
CA SER A 30 2.21 -1.27 -2.13
C SER A 30 1.43 -1.59 -3.40
N ALA A 31 0.78 -0.58 -3.97
CA ALA A 31 0.03 -0.68 -5.21
C ALA A 31 0.65 0.26 -6.24
N GLY A 32 0.96 -0.30 -7.41
CA GLY A 32 1.52 0.41 -8.54
C GLY A 32 0.76 0.16 -9.84
N PRO A 33 1.10 0.89 -10.89
CA PRO A 33 0.47 0.75 -12.19
C PRO A 33 1.06 -0.44 -12.96
N LEU A 34 0.19 -1.35 -13.38
CA LEU A 34 0.54 -2.53 -14.20
C LEU A 34 1.02 -2.21 -15.64
N CYS A 35 1.17 -0.94 -15.99
CA CYS A 35 1.50 -0.52 -17.34
C CYS A 35 2.95 -0.81 -17.75
N GLU A 36 3.86 -1.06 -16.79
CA GLU A 36 5.23 -1.48 -17.09
C GLU A 36 5.30 -2.90 -17.67
N CYS A 37 4.33 -3.76 -17.36
CA CYS A 37 4.25 -5.14 -17.81
C CYS A 37 2.78 -5.57 -17.96
N PRO A 38 2.16 -5.36 -19.14
CA PRO A 38 0.77 -5.76 -19.41
C PRO A 38 0.53 -7.26 -19.18
N GLU A 39 1.56 -8.10 -19.34
CA GLU A 39 1.53 -9.52 -19.02
C GLU A 39 1.32 -9.78 -17.52
N ASP A 40 1.87 -8.94 -16.63
CA ASP A 40 1.67 -9.07 -15.18
C ASP A 40 0.22 -8.74 -14.78
N ALA A 41 -0.49 -7.91 -15.56
CA ALA A 41 -1.92 -7.66 -15.37
C ALA A 41 -2.78 -8.90 -15.67
N ILE A 42 -2.35 -9.70 -16.65
CA ILE A 42 -3.02 -10.94 -17.06
C ILE A 42 -2.70 -12.08 -16.07
N LEU A 43 -1.50 -12.05 -15.48
CA LEU A 43 -1.01 -13.06 -14.54
C LEU A 43 -1.33 -12.76 -13.07
N GLU A 44 -2.12 -11.70 -12.80
CA GLU A 44 -2.51 -11.25 -11.45
C GLU A 44 -1.31 -10.96 -10.52
N ARG A 45 -0.10 -10.76 -11.06
CA ARG A 45 1.14 -10.70 -10.24
C ARG A 45 1.28 -9.46 -9.39
N ASP A 46 0.48 -8.43 -9.66
CA ASP A 46 0.52 -7.14 -8.96
C ASP A 46 -0.83 -6.71 -8.38
N LEU A 47 -1.84 -7.58 -8.47
CA LEU A 47 -3.16 -7.27 -7.94
C LEU A 47 -3.25 -7.79 -6.51
N LEU A 48 -2.95 -6.92 -5.55
CA LEU A 48 -3.32 -7.11 -4.15
C LEU A 48 -4.79 -7.54 -4.09
N GLY A 49 -5.01 -8.80 -3.73
CA GLY A 49 -6.31 -9.42 -3.80
C GLY A 49 -7.12 -9.23 -2.51
N PRO A 50 -8.41 -9.58 -2.53
CA PRO A 50 -9.22 -9.62 -1.32
C PRO A 50 -8.63 -10.48 -0.20
N SER A 51 -7.88 -11.54 -0.56
CA SER A 51 -7.20 -12.42 0.40
C SER A 51 -6.03 -11.74 1.12
N ASP A 52 -5.26 -10.90 0.42
CA ASP A 52 -4.16 -10.13 1.01
C ASP A 52 -4.71 -9.10 2.01
N PHE A 53 -5.77 -8.39 1.60
CA PHE A 53 -6.48 -7.47 2.48
C PHE A 53 -7.05 -8.17 3.72
N ALA A 54 -7.68 -9.34 3.55
CA ALA A 54 -8.24 -10.10 4.67
C ALA A 54 -7.14 -10.53 5.65
N SER A 55 -5.99 -10.97 5.15
CA SER A 55 -4.83 -11.39 5.96
C SER A 55 -4.22 -10.22 6.74
N LEU A 56 -4.09 -9.06 6.08
CA LEU A 56 -3.67 -7.81 6.72
C LEU A 56 -4.64 -7.39 7.83
N LEU A 57 -5.94 -7.38 7.53
CA LEU A 57 -6.97 -6.98 8.49
C LEU A 57 -6.98 -7.91 9.71
N GLU A 58 -6.85 -9.21 9.52
CA GLU A 58 -6.78 -10.19 10.61
C GLU A 58 -5.57 -9.92 11.53
N SER A 59 -4.39 -9.73 10.94
CA SER A 59 -3.15 -9.45 11.68
C SER A 59 -3.26 -8.14 12.46
N PHE A 60 -3.73 -7.08 11.80
CA PHE A 60 -3.95 -5.76 12.40
C PHE A 60 -4.86 -5.84 13.64
N LEU A 61 -5.99 -6.54 13.53
CA LEU A 61 -6.95 -6.66 14.63
C LEU A 61 -6.35 -7.42 15.83
N LYS A 62 -5.59 -8.51 15.58
CA LYS A 62 -4.93 -9.31 16.62
C LYS A 62 -3.84 -8.53 17.34
N GLU A 63 -2.98 -7.84 16.58
CA GLU A 63 -1.79 -7.16 17.11
C GLU A 63 -2.14 -5.89 17.88
N HIS A 64 -3.09 -5.10 17.36
CA HIS A 64 -3.41 -3.80 17.94
C HIS A 64 -4.58 -3.81 18.92
N ARG A 65 -5.27 -4.95 19.10
CA ARG A 65 -6.29 -5.18 20.15
C ARG A 65 -7.35 -4.07 20.25
N GLY A 66 -7.82 -3.57 19.11
CA GLY A 66 -8.86 -2.53 19.06
C GLY A 66 -8.39 -1.11 19.45
N LYS A 67 -7.09 -0.83 19.45
CA LYS A 67 -6.57 0.55 19.58
C LYS A 67 -7.16 1.45 18.48
N LYS A 68 -7.41 2.71 18.84
CA LYS A 68 -7.80 3.76 17.86
C LYS A 68 -6.74 3.89 16.78
N VAL A 69 -7.20 4.04 15.53
CA VAL A 69 -6.38 4.19 14.34
C VAL A 69 -6.36 5.66 13.91
N ARG A 70 -5.19 6.16 13.53
CA ARG A 70 -5.02 7.47 12.89
C ARG A 70 -4.39 7.24 11.51
N PHE A 71 -5.02 7.78 10.48
CA PHE A 71 -4.47 7.79 9.14
C PHE A 71 -3.66 9.06 8.91
N VAL A 72 -2.48 8.90 8.30
CA VAL A 72 -1.59 9.98 7.87
C VAL A 72 -1.36 9.80 6.37
N TYR A 73 -1.61 10.84 5.59
CA TYR A 73 -1.42 10.82 4.14
C TYR A 73 -0.26 11.74 3.80
N GLU A 74 0.73 11.21 3.08
CA GLU A 74 1.94 11.93 2.66
C GLU A 74 2.14 11.72 1.16
N ASP A 75 2.57 12.77 0.46
CA ASP A 75 3.07 12.65 -0.90
C ASP A 75 4.59 12.41 -0.83
N LYS A 76 5.09 11.47 -1.64
CA LYS A 76 6.51 11.20 -1.78
C LYS A 76 7.14 12.40 -2.49
N GLU A 77 8.08 13.08 -1.84
CA GLU A 77 8.82 14.18 -2.47
C GLU A 77 9.54 13.64 -3.71
N GLU A 78 9.39 14.32 -4.85
CA GLU A 78 10.19 14.04 -6.04
C GLU A 78 11.66 14.31 -5.68
N GLU A 79 12.51 13.27 -5.68
CA GLU A 79 13.96 13.48 -5.66
C GLU A 79 14.33 14.21 -6.95
N GLU A 80 14.72 15.50 -6.83
CA GLU A 80 15.21 16.37 -7.93
C GLU A 80 16.38 15.75 -8.72
#